data_AF-A0A8E2EBG4-F1
#
_entry.id   AF-A0A8E2EBG4-F1
#
_cell.length_a   1.000
_cell.length_b   1.000
_cell.length_c   1.000
_cell.angle_alpha   90.00
_cell.angle_beta   90.00
_cell.angle_gamma   90.00
#
_symmetry.space_group_name_H-M   'P 1'
#
loop_
_entity.id
_entity.type
_entity.pdbx_description
1 polymer ?
#
loop_
_entity_poly.entity_id
_entity_poly.type
_entity_poly.pdbx_seq_one_letter_code
_entity_poly.pdbx_strand_id
1 'polypeptide(L)'
;MPPGGANPSNTNDILAFMKERSSNGDITALDVMLSAILLFYVVSPEYIRLLLEPEPQYLSTEGPNQAFPVHDRGTHPNVLDHDNDNGEPMPVEENSVLLTASLWRTNATGNAPWSGPAGTYTPLLKKYADLSVESNGLHIPSQRSTVDGLGPMAGKTNLAITSMVALNTFSVLSGNSSHSKRGLYYASQLYNSTGGLGQVLVQPYPISHYKPETCMIMSTSASLLPGIFTPSSFSASALSL
;
A
#
# COMPACT_ATOMS: atom_id res chain seq x y z
N MET A 1 0.81 -6.17 21.08
CA MET A 1 0.97 -7.63 20.78
C MET A 1 -0.39 -8.32 20.85
N PRO A 2 -0.75 -9.19 19.90
CA PRO A 2 -1.98 -9.99 19.96
C PRO A 2 -2.12 -10.74 21.29
N PRO A 3 -3.35 -10.94 21.81
CA PRO A 3 -3.60 -11.89 22.88
C PRO A 3 -3.40 -13.31 22.34
N GLY A 4 -2.14 -13.76 22.40
CA GLY A 4 -1.67 -15.03 21.82
C GLY A 4 -0.25 -14.95 21.29
N GLY A 5 0.61 -14.16 21.95
CA GLY A 5 1.93 -13.75 21.47
C GLY A 5 2.74 -14.90 20.86
N ALA A 6 3.47 -14.56 19.79
CA ALA A 6 4.36 -15.47 19.09
C ALA A 6 5.15 -16.31 20.11
N ASN A 7 4.90 -17.61 20.14
CA ASN A 7 5.65 -18.52 20.99
C ASN A 7 7.09 -18.50 20.46
N PRO A 8 8.09 -17.97 21.21
CA PRO A 8 9.46 -17.86 20.71
C PRO A 8 10.11 -19.23 20.45
N SER A 9 9.47 -20.32 20.89
CA SER A 9 9.88 -21.71 20.61
C SER A 9 9.15 -22.35 19.43
N ASN A 10 8.17 -21.67 18.81
CA ASN A 10 7.48 -22.18 17.63
C ASN A 10 8.32 -21.95 16.37
N THR A 11 9.16 -22.93 16.04
CA THR A 11 9.99 -22.89 14.83
C THR A 11 9.19 -22.97 13.52
N ASN A 12 7.88 -23.20 13.59
CA ASN A 12 6.99 -23.23 12.43
C ASN A 12 6.29 -21.89 12.15
N ASP A 13 6.43 -20.91 13.04
CA ASP A 13 5.82 -19.58 12.93
C ASP A 13 6.89 -18.49 13.12
N ILE A 14 7.76 -18.41 12.12
CA ILE A 14 8.88 -17.47 12.10
C ILE A 14 8.39 -16.14 11.51
N LEU A 15 8.59 -15.07 12.26
CA LEU A 15 8.33 -13.69 11.86
C LEU A 15 9.65 -12.92 11.73
N ALA A 16 9.74 -12.01 10.77
CA ALA A 16 10.88 -11.12 10.60
C ALA A 16 10.45 -9.66 10.71
N PHE A 17 11.29 -8.85 11.34
CA PHE A 17 11.06 -7.41 11.50
C PHE A 17 12.24 -6.65 10.89
N MET A 18 11.95 -5.64 10.08
CA MET A 18 12.96 -4.83 9.40
C MET A 18 13.10 -3.48 10.07
N LYS A 19 14.33 -3.03 10.31
CA LYS A 19 14.60 -1.65 10.73
C LYS A 19 14.71 -0.76 9.50
N GLU A 20 13.94 0.32 9.46
CA GLU A 20 13.86 1.24 8.33
C GLU A 20 15.21 1.96 8.07
N ARG A 21 15.77 2.59 9.11
CA ARG A 21 17.05 3.32 9.03
C ARG A 21 17.62 3.67 10.41
N SER A 22 18.89 4.08 10.45
CA SER A 22 19.60 4.42 11.70
C SER A 22 19.12 5.70 12.39
N SER A 23 18.38 6.58 11.71
CA SER A 23 18.04 7.92 12.24
C SER A 23 16.77 7.95 13.10
N ASN A 24 15.70 7.27 12.70
CA ASN A 24 14.45 7.19 13.48
C ASN A 24 14.35 5.87 14.26
N GLY A 25 14.87 4.79 13.67
CA GLY A 25 14.89 3.49 14.31
C GLY A 25 13.59 2.71 14.18
N ASP A 26 12.67 3.16 13.35
CA ASP A 26 11.36 2.53 13.14
C ASP A 26 11.49 1.08 12.71
N ILE A 27 10.61 0.25 13.28
CA ILE A 27 10.50 -1.16 12.96
C ILE A 27 9.29 -1.37 12.05
N THR A 28 9.54 -2.04 10.94
CA THR A 28 8.57 -2.41 9.89
C THR A 28 7.72 -1.24 9.41
N ALA A 29 8.35 -0.08 9.23
CA ALA A 29 7.81 1.01 8.41
C ALA A 29 7.31 0.43 7.08
N LEU A 30 6.00 0.41 6.90
CA LEU A 30 5.32 -0.36 5.85
C LEU A 30 5.75 0.13 4.47
N ASP A 31 5.76 1.44 4.28
CA ASP A 31 6.13 2.09 3.04
C ASP A 31 7.58 1.81 2.60
N VAL A 32 8.52 1.75 3.54
CA VAL A 32 9.91 1.32 3.29
C VAL A 32 10.01 -0.19 3.10
N MET A 33 9.19 -0.98 3.82
CA MET A 33 9.10 -2.43 3.63
C MET A 33 8.67 -2.78 2.21
N LEU A 34 7.81 -1.99 1.57
CA LEU A 34 7.45 -2.23 0.16
C LEU A 34 8.68 -2.25 -0.77
N SER A 35 9.65 -1.37 -0.53
CA SER A 35 10.91 -1.34 -1.29
C SER A 35 11.76 -2.59 -1.05
N ALA A 36 11.79 -3.09 0.18
CA ALA A 36 12.46 -4.36 0.50
C ALA A 36 11.74 -5.56 -0.13
N ILE A 37 10.40 -5.57 -0.12
CA ILE A 37 9.58 -6.60 -0.76
C ILE A 37 9.90 -6.68 -2.26
N LEU A 38 10.08 -5.54 -2.96
CA LEU A 38 10.50 -5.55 -4.36
C LEU A 38 11.81 -6.29 -4.58
N LEU A 39 12.82 -6.01 -3.76
CA LEU A 39 14.11 -6.68 -3.84
C LEU A 39 13.92 -8.19 -3.62
N PHE A 40 13.24 -8.58 -2.53
CA PHE A 40 13.01 -9.98 -2.20
C PHE A 40 12.14 -10.71 -3.21
N TYR A 41 11.24 -10.02 -3.92
CA TYR A 41 10.47 -10.61 -4.99
C TYR A 41 11.36 -11.18 -6.10
N VAL A 42 12.46 -10.48 -6.40
CA VAL A 42 13.42 -10.91 -7.43
C VAL A 42 14.44 -11.90 -6.88
N VAL A 43 14.96 -11.67 -5.67
CA VAL A 43 16.12 -12.43 -5.18
C VAL A 43 15.76 -13.62 -4.29
N SER A 44 14.69 -13.52 -3.49
CA SER A 44 14.27 -14.57 -2.56
C SER A 44 12.85 -14.33 -2.03
N PRO A 45 11.81 -14.80 -2.75
CA PRO A 45 10.40 -14.60 -2.44
C PRO A 45 9.96 -14.93 -1.02
N GLU A 46 10.59 -15.92 -0.38
CA GLU A 46 10.20 -16.40 0.95
C GLU A 46 10.37 -15.32 2.03
N TYR A 47 11.33 -14.39 1.86
CA TYR A 47 11.48 -13.28 2.79
C TYR A 47 10.29 -12.33 2.79
N ILE A 48 9.52 -12.24 1.69
CA ILE A 48 8.30 -11.43 1.65
C ILE A 48 7.28 -12.00 2.64
N ARG A 49 7.15 -13.33 2.71
CA ARG A 49 6.25 -13.97 3.68
C ARG A 49 6.67 -13.61 5.09
N LEU A 50 7.96 -13.74 5.41
CA LEU A 50 8.49 -13.46 6.76
C LEU A 50 8.29 -12.00 7.19
N LEU A 51 8.48 -11.06 6.26
CA LEU A 51 8.41 -9.62 6.53
C LEU A 51 6.97 -9.10 6.57
N LEU A 52 6.10 -9.59 5.68
CA LEU A 52 4.74 -9.08 5.59
C LEU A 52 3.80 -9.75 6.60
N GLU A 53 4.03 -11.00 7.00
CA GLU A 53 3.13 -11.76 7.90
C GLU A 53 2.81 -11.07 9.24
N PRO A 54 3.74 -10.37 9.93
CA PRO A 54 3.43 -9.70 11.19
C PRO A 54 2.33 -8.63 11.07
N GLU A 55 2.24 -7.96 9.93
CA GLU A 55 1.38 -6.80 9.72
C GLU A 55 -0.12 -7.16 9.72
N PRO A 56 -0.62 -8.05 8.84
CA PRO A 56 -2.02 -8.46 8.90
C PRO A 56 -2.33 -9.30 10.15
N GLN A 57 -1.36 -9.97 10.79
CA GLN A 57 -1.58 -10.60 12.10
C GLN A 57 -1.93 -9.57 13.17
N TYR A 58 -1.13 -8.49 13.28
CA TYR A 58 -1.42 -7.41 14.21
C TYR A 58 -2.72 -6.67 13.86
N LEU A 59 -2.90 -6.30 12.60
CA LEU A 59 -4.10 -5.59 12.17
C LEU A 59 -5.34 -6.49 12.25
N SER A 60 -5.23 -7.80 12.34
CA SER A 60 -6.40 -8.66 12.62
C SER A 60 -6.82 -8.61 14.09
N THR A 61 -5.92 -8.27 15.01
CA THR A 61 -6.25 -8.14 16.44
C THR A 61 -6.61 -6.71 16.83
N GLU A 62 -5.85 -5.72 16.37
CA GLU A 62 -6.10 -4.30 16.67
C GLU A 62 -6.92 -3.59 15.60
N GLY A 63 -7.08 -4.20 14.41
CA GLY A 63 -7.77 -3.60 13.28
C GLY A 63 -9.13 -3.00 13.56
N PRO A 64 -10.01 -3.58 14.40
CA PRO A 64 -11.27 -2.92 14.73
C PRO A 64 -11.11 -1.50 15.30
N ASN A 65 -9.99 -1.23 15.98
CA ASN A 65 -9.68 0.06 16.58
C ASN A 65 -8.84 0.96 15.67
N GLN A 66 -8.13 0.39 14.69
CA GLN A 66 -7.25 1.13 13.78
C GLN A 66 -7.99 1.66 12.54
N ALA A 67 -7.95 2.97 12.31
CA ALA A 67 -8.61 3.60 11.16
C ALA A 67 -7.91 3.30 9.83
N PHE A 68 -6.58 3.09 9.85
CA PHE A 68 -5.72 2.75 8.71
C PHE A 68 -4.56 1.87 9.21
N PRO A 69 -3.79 1.19 8.35
CA PRO A 69 -2.60 0.45 8.74
C PRO A 69 -1.60 1.40 9.39
N VAL A 70 -1.01 0.98 10.50
CA VAL A 70 0.00 1.78 11.21
C VAL A 70 1.24 1.94 10.34
N HIS A 71 1.90 3.09 10.41
CA HIS A 71 3.13 3.36 9.67
C HIS A 71 4.22 2.34 10.06
N ASP A 72 4.51 2.24 11.35
CA ASP A 72 5.53 1.37 11.92
C ASP A 72 5.06 0.74 13.25
N ARG A 73 5.87 -0.18 13.78
CA ARG A 73 5.55 -1.04 14.93
C ARG A 73 6.37 -0.72 16.18
N GLY A 74 6.96 0.47 16.25
CA GLY A 74 7.79 0.88 17.39
C GLY A 74 9.21 1.25 16.99
N THR A 75 9.99 1.64 17.99
CA THR A 75 11.41 1.96 17.82
C THR A 75 12.31 0.78 18.18
N HIS A 76 13.22 0.44 17.28
CA HIS A 76 14.27 -0.55 17.47
C HIS A 76 15.03 -0.34 18.80
N PRO A 77 15.28 -1.41 19.59
CA PRO A 77 15.08 -2.82 19.27
C PRO A 77 13.70 -3.38 19.63
N ASN A 78 12.78 -2.54 20.09
CA ASN A 78 11.52 -2.97 20.66
C ASN A 78 10.37 -2.82 19.66
N VAL A 79 9.53 -3.85 19.56
CA VAL A 79 8.27 -3.81 18.79
C VAL A 79 7.14 -3.52 19.77
N LEU A 80 7.11 -2.28 20.26
CA LEU A 80 6.12 -1.80 21.23
C LEU A 80 5.26 -0.76 20.50
N ASP A 81 4.17 -1.25 19.92
CA ASP A 81 3.12 -0.55 19.19
C ASP A 81 3.08 0.99 19.38
N HIS A 82 3.04 1.75 18.29
CA HIS A 82 2.63 3.16 18.30
C HIS A 82 1.10 3.27 18.32
N ASP A 83 0.45 2.84 19.42
CA ASP A 83 -1.02 2.82 19.58
C ASP A 83 -1.67 4.23 19.66
N ASN A 84 -1.00 5.30 19.21
CA ASN A 84 -1.46 6.67 19.46
C ASN A 84 -1.40 7.64 18.27
N ASP A 85 -1.36 7.17 17.01
CA ASP A 85 -1.39 8.03 15.81
C ASP A 85 -0.28 9.11 15.75
N ASN A 86 0.72 9.07 16.65
CA ASN A 86 1.83 10.02 16.69
C ASN A 86 2.98 9.65 15.72
N GLY A 87 2.94 8.44 15.15
CA GLY A 87 3.93 7.91 14.21
C GLY A 87 3.60 8.22 12.76
N GLU A 88 3.31 9.48 12.44
CA GLU A 88 3.14 9.96 11.06
C GLU A 88 1.96 9.37 10.28
N PRO A 89 0.72 9.88 10.45
CA PRO A 89 -0.44 9.32 9.77
C PRO A 89 -0.35 9.45 8.24
N MET A 90 -0.30 8.29 7.57
CA MET A 90 -0.24 8.16 6.11
C MET A 90 -1.34 7.21 5.57
N PRO A 91 -2.62 7.47 5.86
CA PRO A 91 -3.71 6.53 5.60
C PRO A 91 -3.81 6.04 4.15
N VAL A 92 -3.61 6.91 3.15
CA VAL A 92 -3.71 6.51 1.74
C VAL A 92 -2.47 5.75 1.29
N GLU A 93 -1.27 6.16 1.73
CA GLU A 93 -0.03 5.45 1.42
C GLU A 93 -0.08 4.04 2.03
N GLU A 94 -0.37 3.93 3.33
CA GLU A 94 -0.27 2.66 4.04
C GLU A 94 -1.34 1.65 3.66
N ASN A 95 -2.57 2.12 3.40
CA ASN A 95 -3.59 1.28 2.77
C ASN A 95 -3.08 0.68 1.45
N SER A 96 -2.45 1.52 0.64
CA SER A 96 -2.04 1.15 -0.71
C SER A 96 -0.83 0.23 -0.72
N VAL A 97 0.12 0.49 0.18
CA VAL A 97 1.28 -0.36 0.45
C VAL A 97 0.83 -1.73 0.93
N LEU A 98 -0.03 -1.81 1.94
CA LEU A 98 -0.51 -3.09 2.49
C LEU A 98 -1.19 -3.94 1.40
N LEU A 99 -2.09 -3.34 0.63
CA LEU A 99 -2.79 -4.04 -0.46
C LEU A 99 -1.80 -4.51 -1.53
N THR A 100 -0.92 -3.63 -1.99
CA THR A 100 0.08 -3.95 -3.04
C THR A 100 1.04 -5.04 -2.59
N ALA A 101 1.62 -4.90 -1.40
CA ALA A 101 2.48 -5.90 -0.77
C ALA A 101 1.76 -7.26 -0.63
N SER A 102 0.47 -7.25 -0.28
CA SER A 102 -0.33 -8.48 -0.15
C SER A 102 -0.43 -9.25 -1.45
N LEU A 103 -0.60 -8.57 -2.59
CA LEU A 103 -0.60 -9.22 -3.90
C LEU A 103 0.77 -9.71 -4.31
N TRP A 104 1.82 -8.94 -4.05
CA TRP A 104 3.18 -9.36 -4.35
C TRP A 104 3.56 -10.60 -3.55
N ARG A 105 3.26 -10.62 -2.25
CA ARG A 105 3.41 -11.79 -1.38
C ARG A 105 2.64 -12.99 -1.91
N THR A 106 1.38 -12.78 -2.29
CA THR A 106 0.47 -13.80 -2.84
C THR A 106 1.04 -14.40 -4.13
N ASN A 107 1.54 -13.58 -5.06
CA ASN A 107 2.13 -14.06 -6.31
C ASN A 107 3.49 -14.74 -6.10
N ALA A 108 4.26 -14.29 -5.11
CA ALA A 108 5.60 -14.80 -4.84
C ALA A 108 5.59 -16.14 -4.08
N THR A 109 4.63 -16.33 -3.17
CA THR A 109 4.62 -17.48 -2.24
C THR A 109 3.33 -18.30 -2.24
N GLY A 110 2.31 -17.89 -3.01
CA GLY A 110 1.02 -18.57 -3.15
C GLY A 110 -0.07 -18.03 -2.22
N ASN A 111 -1.33 -18.30 -2.60
CA ASN A 111 -2.51 -17.65 -2.03
C ASN A 111 -3.06 -18.38 -0.79
N ALA A 112 -3.20 -19.70 -0.80
CA ALA A 112 -3.99 -20.42 0.19
C ALA A 112 -3.16 -20.86 1.42
N PRO A 113 -3.65 -20.69 2.66
CA PRO A 113 -4.93 -20.09 3.07
C PRO A 113 -4.88 -18.57 3.33
N TRP A 114 -3.80 -17.87 2.97
CA TRP A 114 -3.52 -16.49 3.36
C TRP A 114 -4.44 -15.43 2.71
N SER A 115 -4.61 -15.48 1.38
CA SER A 115 -5.45 -14.57 0.57
C SER A 115 -6.34 -15.36 -0.41
N GLY A 116 -7.14 -14.66 -1.23
CA GLY A 116 -8.15 -15.25 -2.12
C GLY A 116 -9.58 -14.96 -1.65
N PRO A 117 -10.62 -15.40 -2.38
CA PRO A 117 -12.01 -15.11 -2.00
C PRO A 117 -12.41 -15.58 -0.59
N ALA A 118 -11.75 -16.63 -0.08
CA ALA A 118 -11.95 -17.19 1.26
C ALA A 118 -10.64 -17.24 2.09
N GLY A 119 -9.67 -16.39 1.77
CA GLY A 119 -8.40 -16.31 2.51
C GLY A 119 -8.55 -15.68 3.90
N THR A 120 -7.69 -16.08 4.84
CA THR A 120 -7.69 -15.62 6.23
C THR A 120 -7.71 -14.09 6.35
N TYR A 121 -6.90 -13.38 5.56
CA TYR A 121 -6.77 -11.93 5.66
C TYR A 121 -7.66 -11.16 4.68
N THR A 122 -8.43 -11.83 3.84
CA THR A 122 -9.28 -11.15 2.84
C THR A 122 -10.29 -10.17 3.45
N PRO A 123 -10.96 -10.44 4.59
CA PRO A 123 -11.83 -9.46 5.26
C PRO A 123 -11.08 -8.20 5.70
N LEU A 124 -9.85 -8.35 6.21
CA LEU A 124 -8.98 -7.24 6.61
C LEU A 124 -8.57 -6.40 5.39
N LEU A 125 -8.10 -7.05 4.33
CA LEU A 125 -7.72 -6.37 3.10
C LEU A 125 -8.93 -5.65 2.46
N LYS A 126 -10.12 -6.24 2.55
CA LYS A 126 -11.35 -5.60 2.10
C LYS A 126 -11.63 -4.32 2.86
N LYS A 127 -11.49 -4.31 4.19
CA LYS A 127 -11.68 -3.12 5.02
C LYS A 127 -10.81 -1.96 4.50
N TYR A 128 -9.52 -2.19 4.26
CA TYR A 128 -8.60 -1.15 3.78
C TYR A 128 -8.83 -0.75 2.32
N ALA A 129 -9.31 -1.68 1.49
CA ALA A 129 -9.75 -1.36 0.14
C ALA A 129 -11.02 -0.48 0.13
N ASP A 130 -11.99 -0.76 1.01
CA ASP A 130 -13.19 0.06 1.19
C ASP A 130 -12.81 1.46 1.70
N LEU A 131 -11.89 1.56 2.67
CA LEU A 131 -11.35 2.84 3.15
C LEU A 131 -10.65 3.63 2.04
N SER A 132 -10.00 2.96 1.08
CA SER A 132 -9.41 3.62 -0.11
C SER A 132 -10.48 4.19 -1.05
N VAL A 133 -11.67 3.61 -1.09
CA VAL A 133 -12.83 4.17 -1.81
C VAL A 133 -13.42 5.36 -1.05
N GLU A 134 -13.55 5.26 0.28
CA GLU A 134 -14.13 6.30 1.14
C GLU A 134 -13.24 7.55 1.25
N SER A 135 -11.93 7.36 1.38
CA SER A 135 -10.92 8.43 1.28
C SER A 135 -10.77 8.99 -0.14
N ASN A 136 -11.59 8.46 -1.07
CA ASN A 136 -11.90 8.98 -2.38
C ASN A 136 -10.64 9.31 -3.16
N GLY A 137 -9.85 8.32 -3.60
CA GLY A 137 -8.53 8.46 -4.25
C GLY A 137 -8.33 9.55 -5.33
N LEU A 138 -9.37 10.28 -5.73
CA LEU A 138 -9.35 11.54 -6.48
C LEU A 138 -9.16 12.82 -5.61
N HIS A 139 -9.60 12.84 -4.36
CA HIS A 139 -9.53 13.97 -3.43
C HIS A 139 -8.74 13.58 -2.18
N ILE A 140 -7.43 13.44 -2.37
CA ILE A 140 -6.52 13.05 -1.29
C ILE A 140 -6.52 14.11 -0.17
N PRO A 141 -6.91 13.76 1.07
CA PRO A 141 -6.86 14.66 2.21
C PRO A 141 -5.42 15.04 2.54
N SER A 142 -5.22 16.09 3.32
CA SER A 142 -3.88 16.47 3.77
C SER A 142 -3.28 15.37 4.65
N GLN A 143 -2.22 14.74 4.15
CA GLN A 143 -1.47 13.68 4.83
C GLN A 143 -0.02 13.65 4.36
N ARG A 144 0.82 12.94 5.12
CA ARG A 144 2.20 12.62 4.74
C ARG A 144 2.22 11.52 3.66
N SER A 145 3.38 11.32 3.06
CA SER A 145 3.72 10.25 2.12
C SER A 145 5.15 9.82 2.44
N THR A 146 5.64 8.70 1.92
CA THR A 146 7.05 8.26 2.06
C THR A 146 8.08 9.36 1.83
N VAL A 147 7.78 10.33 0.96
CA VAL A 147 8.54 11.58 0.86
C VAL A 147 8.04 12.56 1.92
N ASP A 148 8.29 12.21 3.18
CA ASP A 148 7.75 12.84 4.39
C ASP A 148 8.38 14.21 4.69
N GLY A 149 9.61 14.44 4.23
CA GLY A 149 10.34 15.72 4.35
C GLY A 149 9.65 16.92 3.68
N LEU A 150 8.62 16.67 2.86
CA LEU A 150 7.75 17.72 2.29
C LEU A 150 6.59 18.11 3.21
N GLY A 151 6.38 17.38 4.31
CA GLY A 151 5.26 17.53 5.21
C GLY A 151 3.92 17.07 4.61
N PRO A 152 2.83 17.21 5.39
CA PRO A 152 1.50 16.84 4.95
C PRO A 152 0.95 17.80 3.88
N MET A 153 0.37 17.25 2.82
CA MET A 153 -0.21 18.04 1.73
C MET A 153 -1.40 17.31 1.09
N ALA A 154 -2.46 18.04 0.77
CA ALA A 154 -3.62 17.52 0.05
C ALA A 154 -3.36 17.42 -1.46
N GLY A 155 -4.13 16.60 -2.17
CA GLY A 155 -4.09 16.54 -3.64
C GLY A 155 -2.79 15.97 -4.23
N LYS A 156 -2.05 15.16 -3.48
CA LYS A 156 -0.84 14.49 -3.97
C LYS A 156 -1.19 13.47 -5.08
N THR A 157 -0.74 13.72 -6.30
CA THR A 157 -0.97 12.83 -7.46
C THR A 157 -0.37 11.44 -7.27
N ASN A 158 0.79 11.33 -6.61
CA ASN A 158 1.40 10.02 -6.31
C ASN A 158 0.50 9.17 -5.40
N LEU A 159 -0.12 9.78 -4.39
CA LEU A 159 -1.07 9.10 -3.51
C LEU A 159 -2.35 8.68 -4.24
N ALA A 160 -2.82 9.51 -5.17
CA ALA A 160 -3.95 9.17 -6.02
C ALA A 160 -3.67 7.92 -6.87
N ILE A 161 -2.51 7.89 -7.52
CA ILE A 161 -2.08 6.76 -8.35
C ILE A 161 -1.93 5.50 -7.51
N THR A 162 -1.26 5.58 -6.36
CA THR A 162 -1.03 4.40 -5.51
C THR A 162 -2.35 3.83 -4.97
N SER A 163 -3.30 4.68 -4.62
CA SER A 163 -4.67 4.27 -4.24
C SER A 163 -5.39 3.52 -5.36
N MET A 164 -5.28 3.99 -6.61
CA MET A 164 -5.88 3.29 -7.77
C MET A 164 -5.25 1.92 -8.00
N VAL A 165 -3.93 1.81 -7.88
CA VAL A 165 -3.20 0.53 -7.95
C VAL A 165 -3.71 -0.42 -6.87
N ALA A 166 -3.85 0.07 -5.64
CA ALA A 166 -4.29 -0.72 -4.50
C ALA A 166 -5.70 -1.29 -4.65
N LEU A 167 -6.65 -0.48 -5.15
CA LEU A 167 -8.01 -0.93 -5.43
C LEU A 167 -8.04 -2.05 -6.48
N ASN A 168 -7.21 -1.93 -7.51
CA ASN A 168 -7.10 -2.96 -8.53
C ASN A 168 -6.44 -4.23 -7.97
N THR A 169 -5.38 -4.06 -7.17
CA THR A 169 -4.72 -5.15 -6.46
C THR A 169 -5.71 -5.94 -5.59
N PHE A 170 -6.54 -5.28 -4.79
CA PHE A 170 -7.54 -5.98 -3.98
C PHE A 170 -8.55 -6.76 -4.84
N SER A 171 -8.87 -6.25 -6.03
CA SER A 171 -9.76 -6.96 -6.96
C SER A 171 -9.15 -8.25 -7.48
N VAL A 172 -7.84 -8.24 -7.76
CA VAL A 172 -7.08 -9.45 -8.14
C VAL A 172 -7.05 -10.44 -6.97
N LEU A 173 -6.75 -9.96 -5.76
CA LEU A 173 -6.69 -10.79 -4.56
C LEU A 173 -8.04 -11.43 -4.20
N SER A 174 -9.13 -10.68 -4.32
CA SER A 174 -10.48 -11.12 -3.93
C SER A 174 -11.23 -11.86 -5.04
N GLY A 175 -10.77 -11.75 -6.30
CA GLY A 175 -11.53 -12.21 -7.46
C GLY A 175 -12.79 -11.37 -7.77
N ASN A 176 -12.95 -10.20 -7.15
CA ASN A 176 -14.09 -9.31 -7.34
C ASN A 176 -13.67 -8.01 -8.01
N SER A 177 -14.22 -7.72 -9.20
CA SER A 177 -13.88 -6.53 -10.00
C SER A 177 -14.40 -5.18 -9.46
N SER A 178 -15.15 -5.15 -8.36
CA SER A 178 -15.84 -3.93 -7.88
C SER A 178 -14.87 -2.80 -7.54
N HIS A 179 -13.78 -3.08 -6.81
CA HIS A 179 -12.77 -2.07 -6.47
C HIS A 179 -11.97 -1.63 -7.70
N SER A 180 -11.68 -2.54 -8.63
CA SER A 180 -10.99 -2.26 -9.89
C SER A 180 -11.79 -1.29 -10.77
N LYS A 181 -13.11 -1.50 -10.88
CA LYS A 181 -14.01 -0.55 -11.57
C LYS A 181 -13.92 0.86 -10.95
N ARG A 182 -13.82 0.95 -9.63
CA ARG A 182 -13.66 2.23 -8.95
C ARG A 182 -12.27 2.84 -9.18
N GLY A 183 -11.21 2.05 -9.14
CA GLY A 183 -9.84 2.48 -9.47
C GLY A 183 -9.72 3.00 -10.91
N LEU A 184 -10.29 2.29 -11.88
CA LEU A 184 -10.36 2.71 -13.28
C LEU A 184 -11.17 4.00 -13.46
N TYR A 185 -12.29 4.14 -12.74
CA TYR A 185 -13.03 5.41 -12.72
C TYR A 185 -12.14 6.55 -12.24
N TYR A 186 -11.45 6.42 -11.10
CA TYR A 186 -10.54 7.46 -10.61
C TYR A 186 -9.40 7.76 -11.59
N ALA A 187 -8.81 6.74 -12.23
CA ALA A 187 -7.77 6.92 -13.23
C ALA A 187 -8.28 7.73 -14.43
N SER A 188 -9.50 7.45 -14.90
CA SER A 188 -10.12 8.21 -15.99
C SER A 188 -10.35 9.68 -15.63
N GLN A 189 -10.69 9.96 -14.37
CA GLN A 189 -10.88 11.33 -13.88
C GLN A 189 -9.55 12.06 -13.75
N LEU A 190 -8.52 11.40 -13.19
CA LEU A 190 -7.17 11.95 -13.09
C LEU A 190 -6.56 12.28 -14.46
N TYR A 191 -6.78 11.43 -15.46
CA TYR A 191 -6.29 11.62 -16.83
C TYR A 191 -7.03 12.75 -17.56
N ASN A 192 -8.36 12.79 -17.45
CA ASN A 192 -9.18 13.80 -18.13
C ASN A 192 -9.14 15.18 -17.46
N SER A 193 -8.79 15.27 -16.18
CA SER A 193 -8.54 16.54 -15.50
C SER A 193 -7.15 17.05 -15.90
N THR A 194 -7.07 17.76 -17.03
CA THR A 194 -6.02 18.63 -17.63
C THR A 194 -4.64 18.89 -16.97
N GLY A 195 -4.07 18.00 -16.13
CA GLY A 195 -2.79 18.22 -15.44
C GLY A 195 -2.56 17.50 -14.09
N GLY A 196 -3.44 16.58 -13.66
CA GLY A 196 -3.37 15.90 -12.35
C GLY A 196 -4.37 16.48 -11.33
N LEU A 197 -4.28 16.10 -10.05
CA LEU A 197 -5.17 16.57 -8.96
C LEU A 197 -5.02 18.07 -8.60
N GLY A 198 -4.49 18.87 -9.54
CA GLY A 198 -4.10 20.26 -9.37
C GLY A 198 -5.15 21.11 -8.67
N GLN A 199 -4.96 21.29 -7.36
CA GLN A 199 -5.35 22.54 -6.74
C GLN A 199 -4.37 23.59 -7.24
N VAL A 200 -4.88 24.67 -7.83
CA VAL A 200 -4.11 25.88 -8.08
C VAL A 200 -3.79 26.49 -6.72
N LEU A 201 -2.75 25.96 -6.04
CA LEU A 201 -2.18 26.59 -4.86
C LEU A 201 -1.01 27.44 -5.33
N VAL A 202 -1.16 28.75 -5.17
CA VAL A 202 -0.09 29.73 -5.26
C VAL A 202 0.90 29.41 -4.13
N GLN A 203 1.81 28.47 -4.35
CA GLN A 203 2.91 28.15 -3.44
C GLN A 203 4.20 27.94 -4.25
N PRO A 204 5.36 28.41 -3.76
CA PRO A 204 6.60 28.49 -4.55
C PRO A 204 7.35 27.16 -4.70
N TYR A 205 6.78 26.03 -4.27
CA TYR A 205 7.41 24.72 -4.41
C TYR A 205 6.89 23.99 -5.65
N PRO A 206 7.77 23.34 -6.43
CA PRO A 206 7.38 22.59 -7.62
C PRO A 206 6.40 21.48 -7.23
N ILE A 207 5.14 21.64 -7.63
CA ILE A 207 4.16 20.56 -7.64
C ILE A 207 4.76 19.46 -8.50
N SER A 208 5.03 18.29 -7.92
CA SER A 208 5.54 17.17 -8.71
C SER A 208 4.41 16.65 -9.59
N HIS A 209 4.31 17.20 -10.78
CA HIS A 209 3.58 16.61 -11.90
C HIS A 209 4.34 15.35 -12.34
N TYR A 210 4.33 14.30 -11.51
CA TYR A 210 4.85 13.02 -11.93
C TYR A 210 3.85 12.42 -12.91
N LYS A 211 4.32 12.18 -14.13
CA LYS A 211 3.59 11.33 -15.07
C LYS A 211 3.41 9.94 -14.41
N PRO A 212 2.32 9.21 -14.70
CA PRO A 212 2.05 7.90 -14.08
C PRO A 212 3.24 6.91 -14.16
N GLU A 213 4.00 7.00 -15.26
CA GLU A 213 5.22 6.24 -15.55
C GLU A 213 6.39 6.48 -14.57
N THR A 214 6.38 7.56 -13.79
CA THR A 214 7.43 7.85 -12.79
C THR A 214 7.09 7.33 -11.39
N CYS A 215 5.87 6.83 -11.16
CA CYS A 215 5.52 6.18 -9.91
C CYS A 215 6.18 4.78 -9.87
N MET A 216 7.18 4.59 -9.00
CA MET A 216 7.87 3.28 -8.86
C MET A 216 6.89 2.14 -8.61
N ILE A 217 5.83 2.37 -7.82
CA ILE A 217 4.80 1.35 -7.56
C ILE A 217 4.08 1.00 -8.86
N MET A 218 3.76 1.97 -9.70
CA MET A 218 3.02 1.74 -10.96
C MET A 218 3.91 1.10 -12.04
N SER A 219 5.14 1.60 -12.23
CA SER A 219 6.09 1.07 -13.23
C SER A 219 6.55 -0.35 -12.86
N THR A 220 6.78 -0.61 -11.57
CA THR A 220 7.22 -1.92 -11.10
C THR A 220 6.05 -2.91 -11.04
N SER A 221 4.86 -2.48 -10.61
CA SER A 221 3.65 -3.34 -10.67
C SER A 221 3.27 -3.71 -12.11
N ALA A 222 3.36 -2.78 -13.06
CA ALA A 222 3.08 -3.06 -14.47
C ALA A 222 4.10 -4.04 -15.09
N SER A 223 5.37 -3.97 -14.67
CA SER A 223 6.44 -4.82 -15.20
C SER A 223 6.48 -6.21 -14.55
N LEU A 224 6.23 -6.29 -13.24
CA LEU A 224 6.30 -7.55 -12.48
C LEU A 224 4.98 -8.32 -12.47
N LEU A 225 3.84 -7.65 -12.67
CA LEU A 225 2.49 -8.26 -12.58
C LEU A 225 1.65 -7.94 -13.82
N PRO A 226 1.87 -8.67 -14.93
CA PRO A 226 1.09 -8.49 -16.16
C PRO A 226 -0.39 -8.75 -15.88
N GLY A 227 -1.23 -7.73 -16.05
CA GLY A 227 -2.68 -7.79 -15.80
C GLY A 227 -3.22 -6.81 -14.75
N ILE A 228 -2.35 -6.17 -13.94
CA ILE A 228 -2.78 -5.08 -13.03
C ILE A 228 -3.10 -3.82 -13.86
N PHE A 229 -2.23 -3.49 -14.81
CA PHE A 229 -2.51 -2.51 -15.85
C PHE A 229 -1.96 -3.09 -17.16
N THR A 230 -2.82 -3.58 -18.04
CA THR A 230 -2.38 -3.77 -19.42
C THR A 230 -2.31 -2.39 -20.08
N PRO A 231 -1.38 -2.14 -21.02
CA PRO A 231 -1.42 -0.92 -21.83
C PRO A 231 -2.78 -0.71 -22.50
N SER A 232 -3.53 -1.79 -22.78
CA SER A 232 -4.90 -1.77 -23.29
C SER A 232 -6.00 -1.44 -22.26
N SER A 233 -5.68 -1.43 -20.96
CA SER A 233 -6.58 -0.98 -19.88
C SER A 233 -6.83 0.52 -19.94
N PHE A 234 -5.90 1.26 -20.54
CA PHE A 234 -6.08 2.62 -21.02
C PHE A 234 -6.51 2.50 -22.48
N SER A 235 -7.81 2.61 -22.75
CA SER A 235 -8.36 2.45 -24.10
C SER A 235 -7.52 3.18 -25.15
N ALA A 236 -7.13 2.46 -26.20
CA ALA A 236 -6.35 2.95 -27.34
C ALA A 236 -6.99 4.15 -28.08
N SER A 237 -8.23 4.53 -27.76
CA SER A 237 -8.82 5.80 -28.17
C SER A 237 -8.19 7.04 -27.51
N ALA A 238 -7.24 6.88 -26.58
CA ALA A 238 -6.45 7.95 -25.98
C ALA A 238 -5.03 8.12 -26.59
N LEU A 239 -4.66 7.33 -27.62
CA LEU A 239 -3.33 7.36 -28.26
C LEU A 239 -3.31 8.05 -29.64
N SER A 240 -4.40 8.71 -30.04
CA SER A 240 -4.44 9.54 -31.25
C SER A 240 -4.56 11.03 -30.91
N LEU A 241 -3.45 11.65 -30.55
CA LEU A 241 -3.13 13.06 -30.81
C LEU A 241 -1.63 13.19 -31.09
#